data_AF-A0A9Q3UA50-F1
#
_entry.id   AF-A0A9Q3UA50-F1
#
_cell.length_a   1.000
_cell.length_b   1.000
_cell.length_c   1.000
_cell.angle_alpha   90.00
_cell.angle_beta   90.00
_cell.angle_gamma   90.00
#
_symmetry.space_group_name_H-M   'P 1'
#
loop_
_entity.id
_entity.type
_entity.pdbx_description
1 polymer ?
#
loop_
_entity_poly.entity_id
_entity_poly.type
_entity_poly.pdbx_seq_one_letter_code
_entity_poly.pdbx_strand_id
1 'polypeptide(L)' 'MTEQIDQAQELEQLFRDRALASHKKSMSHERPDEDEYGNRYCLTCGVIIEPARIKAMPQACHCVSCQARKELR' A
#
# COMPACT_ATOMS: atom_id res chain seq x y z
N MET A 1 16.27 34.21 16.97
CA MET A 1 15.01 33.51 17.30
C MET A 1 14.27 33.05 16.05
N THR A 2 14.21 33.84 14.97
CA THR A 2 13.64 33.43 13.68
C THR A 2 14.38 32.24 13.07
N GLU A 3 15.72 32.27 13.04
CA GLU A 3 16.55 31.21 12.47
C GLU A 3 16.33 29.82 13.12
N GLN A 4 16.03 29.79 14.42
CA GLN A 4 15.74 28.53 15.12
C GLN A 4 14.34 27.98 14.76
N ILE A 5 13.38 28.87 14.50
CA ILE A 5 12.04 28.50 14.06
C ILE A 5 12.08 28.01 12.62
N ASP A 6 12.83 28.71 11.75
CA ASP A 6 13.01 28.32 10.35
C ASP A 6 13.69 26.93 10.24
N GLN A 7 14.73 26.69 11.05
CA GLN A 7 15.39 25.38 11.13
C GLN A 7 14.46 24.26 11.63
N ALA A 8 13.61 24.56 12.63
CA ALA A 8 12.66 23.59 13.13
C ALA A 8 11.60 23.22 12.07
N GLN A 9 11.15 24.21 11.28
CA GLN A 9 10.20 23.99 10.19
C GLN A 9 10.82 23.15 9.07
N GLU A 10 12.08 23.40 8.69
CA GLU A 10 12.77 22.61 7.68
C GLU A 10 12.90 21.14 8.09
N LEU A 11 13.24 20.88 9.36
CA LEU A 11 13.33 19.51 9.88
C LEU A 11 11.98 18.79 9.91
N GLU A 12 10.89 19.49 10.24
CA GLU A 12 9.53 18.93 10.21
C GLU A 12 9.10 18.58 8.79
N GLN A 13 9.35 19.48 7.83
CA GLN A 13 9.08 19.23 6.41
C GLN A 13 9.86 18.02 5.90
N LEU A 14 11.17 17.94 6.19
CA LEU A 14 12.00 16.80 5.80
C LEU A 14 11.48 15.48 6.39
N PHE A 15 11.08 15.49 7.66
CA PHE A 15 10.52 14.30 8.31
C PHE A 15 9.21 13.88 7.65
N ARG A 16 8.31 14.84 7.40
CA ARG A 16 7.02 14.61 6.75
C ARG A 16 7.19 14.05 5.34
N ASP A 17 8.05 14.66 4.54
CA ASP A 17 8.31 14.23 3.17
C ASP A 17 8.91 12.83 3.11
N ARG A 18 9.82 12.53 4.04
CA ARG A 18 10.38 11.18 4.17
C ARG A 18 9.32 10.15 4.55
N ALA A 19 8.43 10.47 5.48
CA ALA A 19 7.33 9.58 5.87
C ALA A 19 6.38 9.32 4.71
N LEU A 20 6.00 10.36 3.96
CA LEU A 20 5.15 10.26 2.78
C LEU A 20 5.82 9.45 1.65
N ALA A 21 7.10 9.68 1.39
CA ALA A 21 7.86 8.92 0.40
C ALA A 21 7.98 7.44 0.78
N SER A 22 8.23 7.14 2.06
CA SER A 22 8.28 5.76 2.55
C SER A 22 6.95 5.04 2.39
N HIS A 23 5.84 5.71 2.74
CA HIS A 23 4.50 5.15 2.57
C HIS A 23 4.15 4.90 1.10
N LYS A 24 4.48 5.84 0.20
CA LYS A 24 4.29 5.65 -1.24
C LYS A 24 5.10 4.47 -1.77
N LYS A 25 6.31 4.24 -1.25
CA LYS A 25 7.16 3.10 -1.62
C LYS A 25 6.63 1.77 -1.05
N SER A 26 6.04 1.77 0.14
CA SER A 26 5.48 0.56 0.76
C SER A 26 4.16 0.12 0.13
N MET A 27 3.45 1.00 -0.58
CA MET A 27 2.34 0.58 -1.43
C MET A 27 2.87 -0.37 -2.51
N SER A 28 2.61 -1.66 -2.32
CA SER A 28 3.09 -2.72 -3.19
C SER A 28 2.51 -2.54 -4.59
N HIS A 29 3.40 -2.34 -5.58
CA HIS A 29 3.07 -2.39 -7.01
C HIS A 29 3.01 -3.83 -7.53
N GLU A 30 2.62 -4.79 -6.67
CA GLU A 30 2.42 -6.17 -7.11
C GLU A 30 1.37 -6.13 -8.22
N ARG A 31 1.67 -6.76 -9.37
CA ARG A 31 0.71 -6.83 -10.47
C ARG A 31 -0.30 -7.92 -10.14
N PRO A 32 -1.61 -7.63 -10.17
CA PRO A 32 -2.61 -8.66 -10.03
C PRO A 32 -2.50 -9.69 -11.17
N ASP A 33 -2.66 -10.96 -10.83
CA ASP A 33 -2.89 -12.02 -11.83
C ASP A 33 -4.39 -12.06 -12.14
N GLU A 34 -4.75 -11.84 -13.40
CA GLU A 34 -6.14 -11.83 -13.89
C GLU A 34 -6.33 -12.97 -14.91
N ASP A 35 -7.46 -13.68 -14.84
CA ASP A 35 -7.86 -14.62 -15.89
C ASP A 35 -8.61 -13.93 -17.06
N GLU A 36 -8.90 -14.68 -18.12
CA GLU A 36 -9.68 -14.20 -19.28
C GLU A 36 -11.09 -13.69 -18.91
N TYR A 37 -11.59 -14.02 -17.73
CA TYR A 37 -12.89 -13.59 -17.20
C TYR A 37 -12.78 -12.39 -16.24
N GLY A 38 -11.58 -11.89 -15.98
CA GLY A 38 -11.31 -10.76 -15.08
C GLY A 38 -11.33 -11.13 -13.59
N ASN A 39 -11.32 -12.43 -13.24
CA ASN A 39 -11.15 -12.83 -11.85
C ASN A 39 -9.69 -12.72 -11.45
N ARG A 40 -9.48 -12.23 -10.22
CA ARG A 40 -8.14 -12.10 -9.65
C ARG A 40 -7.90 -13.14 -8.60
N TYR A 41 -6.69 -13.67 -8.57
CA TYR A 41 -6.28 -14.67 -7.60
C TYR A 41 -5.30 -14.06 -6.60
N CYS A 42 -5.36 -14.54 -5.36
CA CYS A 42 -4.42 -14.16 -4.33
C CYS A 42 -3.03 -14.73 -4.63
N LEU A 43 -2.02 -13.88 -4.72
CA LEU A 43 -0.64 -14.29 -4.99
C LEU A 43 -0.01 -15.20 -3.92
N THR A 44 -0.58 -15.26 -2.71
CA THR A 44 -0.07 -16.10 -1.61
C THR A 44 -0.74 -17.46 -1.51
N CYS A 45 -2.05 -17.55 -1.77
CA CYS A 45 -2.83 -18.78 -1.52
C CYS A 45 -3.65 -19.26 -2.72
N GLY A 46 -3.63 -18.53 -3.84
CA GLY A 46 -4.32 -18.92 -5.07
C GLY A 46 -5.85 -18.84 -5.02
N VAL A 47 -6.45 -18.37 -3.92
CA VAL A 47 -7.92 -18.21 -3.85
C VAL A 47 -8.38 -17.00 -4.67
N ILE A 48 -9.58 -17.10 -5.23
CA ILE A 48 -10.22 -15.98 -5.93
C ILE A 48 -10.45 -14.83 -4.92
N ILE A 49 -10.03 -13.63 -5.30
CA ILE A 49 -10.27 -12.40 -4.56
C ILE A 49 -11.71 -11.97 -4.83
N GLU A 50 -12.46 -11.68 -3.77
CA GLU A 50 -13.84 -11.24 -3.89
C GLU A 50 -13.96 -9.99 -4.79
N PRO A 51 -14.93 -9.95 -5.72
CA PRO A 51 -15.08 -8.82 -6.64
C PRO A 51 -15.40 -7.52 -5.91
N ALA A 52 -16.09 -7.58 -4.76
CA ALA A 52 -16.33 -6.42 -3.90
C ALA A 52 -15.03 -5.76 -3.45
N ARG A 53 -13.99 -6.56 -3.17
CA ARG A 53 -12.68 -6.05 -2.78
C ARG A 53 -11.91 -5.46 -3.94
N ILE A 54 -11.98 -6.08 -5.11
CA ILE A 54 -11.34 -5.54 -6.34
C ILE A 54 -12.00 -4.20 -6.69
N LYS A 55 -13.32 -4.08 -6.54
CA LYS A 55 -14.06 -2.83 -6.75
C LYS A 55 -13.64 -1.73 -5.76
N ALA A 56 -13.43 -2.06 -4.49
CA ALA A 56 -12.98 -1.11 -3.47
C ALA A 56 -11.50 -0.74 -3.61
N MET A 57 -10.66 -1.70 -4.00
CA MET A 57 -9.22 -1.54 -4.16
C MET A 57 -8.76 -2.27 -5.44
N PRO A 58 -8.71 -1.56 -6.59
CA PRO A 58 -8.31 -2.14 -7.88
C PRO A 58 -6.85 -2.57 -7.97
N GLN A 59 -6.04 -2.37 -6.95
CA GLN A 59 -4.67 -2.88 -6.85
C GLN A 59 -4.53 -4.07 -5.88
N ALA A 60 -5.63 -4.61 -5.36
CA ALA A 60 -5.58 -5.73 -4.43
C ALA A 60 -5.06 -7.01 -5.10
N CYS A 61 -3.93 -7.53 -4.59
CA CYS A 61 -3.26 -8.73 -5.10
C CYS A 61 -3.31 -9.94 -4.15
N HIS A 62 -3.80 -9.75 -2.93
CA HIS A 62 -3.92 -10.79 -1.90
C HIS A 62 -5.36 -10.92 -1.47
N CYS A 63 -5.79 -12.06 -0.90
CA CYS A 63 -7.08 -12.20 -0.21
C CYS A 63 -7.04 -11.53 1.18
N VAL A 64 -8.21 -11.31 1.81
CA VAL A 64 -8.28 -10.45 3.03
C VAL A 64 -7.46 -11.08 4.14
N SER A 65 -7.56 -12.40 4.28
CA SER A 65 -6.81 -13.19 5.25
C SER A 65 -5.30 -13.14 5.02
N CYS A 66 -4.83 -13.23 3.76
CA CYS A 66 -3.40 -13.13 3.45
C CYS A 66 -2.86 -11.72 3.66
N GLN A 67 -3.64 -10.70 3.28
CA GLN A 67 -3.29 -9.30 3.50
C GLN A 67 -3.18 -9.00 5.00
N ALA A 68 -4.15 -9.41 5.82
CA ALA A 68 -4.12 -9.22 7.27
C ALA A 68 -2.90 -9.88 7.91
N ARG A 69 -2.51 -11.09 7.47
CA ARG A 69 -1.29 -11.76 7.94
C ARG A 69 0.00 -11.04 7.53
N LYS A 70 0.00 -10.36 6.39
CA LYS A 70 1.14 -9.58 5.89
C LYS A 70 1.30 -8.26 6.66
N GLU A 71 0.19 -7.62 7.02
CA GLU A 71 0.16 -6.36 7.78
C GLU A 71 0.48 -6.52 9.28
N LEU A 72 0.23 -7.70 9.84
CA LEU A 72 0.61 -8.02 11.23
C LEU A 72 2.13 -8.09 11.47
N ARG A 73 2.94 -8.11 10.41
CA ARG A 73 4.41 -8.19 10.47
C ARG A 73 5.03 -6.83 10.22
#